data_AF-A0A8X7CA84-F1
#
_entry.id   AF-A0A8X7CA84-F1
#
_cell.length_a   1.000
_cell.length_b   1.000
_cell.length_c   1.000
_cell.angle_alpha   90.00
_cell.angle_beta   90.00
_cell.angle_gamma   90.00
#
_symmetry.space_group_name_H-M   'P 1'
#
loop_
_entity.id
_entity.type
_entity.pdbx_description
1 polymer ?
#
loop_
_entity_poly.entity_id
_entity_poly.type
_entity_poly.pdbx_seq_one_letter_code
_entity_poly.pdbx_strand_id
1 'polypeptide(L)'
;LENQFTKLERHQNTLLDTFDYNSVMLYGNTAFSKDNKSMTMEAKTGVRLYETYDKPGLSASDVKRVRKMYWCDEAWRKKQKP
;
A
#
# COMPACT_ATOMS: atom_id res chain seq x y z
N LEU A 1 3.98 -1.11 21.32
CA LEU A 1 3.61 -0.48 20.03
C LEU A 1 4.91 -0.12 19.30
N GLU A 2 5.74 -1.12 18.94
CA GLU A 2 7.18 -0.88 18.69
C GLU A 2 7.69 -1.32 17.31
N ASN A 3 6.81 -1.78 16.42
CA ASN A 3 7.20 -2.39 15.15
C ASN A 3 6.49 -1.80 13.92
N GLN A 4 5.78 -0.67 14.07
CA GLN A 4 4.95 -0.10 13.00
C GLN A 4 5.76 0.46 11.83
N PHE A 5 7.03 0.81 12.06
CA PHE A 5 7.96 1.33 11.04
C PHE A 5 9.07 0.33 10.68
N THR A 6 9.06 -0.86 11.28
CA THR A 6 9.99 -1.92 10.93
C THR A 6 9.65 -2.43 9.53
N LYS A 7 10.63 -2.39 8.62
CA LYS A 7 10.44 -2.89 7.26
C LYS A 7 10.28 -4.42 7.28
N LEU A 8 9.43 -4.93 6.40
CA LEU A 8 9.38 -6.36 6.10
C LEU A 8 10.71 -6.81 5.49
N GLU A 9 11.11 -8.05 5.81
CA GLU A 9 12.25 -8.69 5.18
C GLU A 9 11.99 -8.97 3.70
N ARG A 10 13.05 -9.12 2.92
CA ARG A 10 12.94 -9.32 1.46
C ARG A 10 12.03 -10.50 1.09
N HIS A 11 12.10 -11.60 1.83
CA HIS A 11 11.30 -12.80 1.57
C HIS A 11 9.85 -12.69 2.06
N GLN A 12 9.52 -11.67 2.85
CA GLN A 12 8.17 -11.37 3.34
C GLN A 12 7.43 -10.38 2.44
N ASN A 13 8.13 -9.76 1.47
CA ASN A 13 7.59 -8.71 0.64
C ASN A 13 7.56 -9.12 -0.85
N THR A 14 6.39 -8.99 -1.47
CA THR A 14 6.19 -9.28 -2.90
C THR A 14 6.00 -7.98 -3.67
N LEU A 15 6.99 -7.60 -4.48
CA LEU A 15 6.96 -6.37 -5.28
C LEU A 15 6.20 -6.57 -6.60
N LEU A 16 4.90 -6.28 -6.61
CA LEU A 16 4.02 -6.47 -7.78
C LEU A 16 3.84 -5.22 -8.65
N ASP A 17 4.18 -4.04 -8.12
CA ASP A 17 4.09 -2.74 -8.80
C ASP A 17 4.99 -1.69 -8.10
N THR A 18 5.25 -0.55 -8.74
CA THR A 18 6.06 0.55 -8.17
C THR A 18 5.44 1.19 -6.93
N PHE A 19 6.25 1.77 -6.04
CA PHE A 19 5.75 2.40 -4.80
C PHE A 19 4.68 3.46 -5.09
N ASP A 20 3.55 3.39 -4.39
CA ASP A 20 2.39 4.28 -4.59
C ASP A 20 2.08 5.06 -3.31
N TYR A 21 2.29 6.38 -3.36
CA TYR A 21 2.02 7.30 -2.25
C TYR A 21 0.52 7.44 -1.93
N ASN A 22 -0.35 7.08 -2.87
CA ASN A 22 -1.80 7.15 -2.72
C ASN A 22 -2.43 5.80 -2.33
N SER A 23 -1.62 4.76 -2.14
CA SER A 23 -2.13 3.45 -1.70
C SER A 23 -2.94 3.57 -0.41
N VAL A 24 -4.07 2.86 -0.33
CA VAL A 24 -4.88 2.78 0.89
C VAL A 24 -4.11 2.18 2.07
N MET A 25 -3.10 1.36 1.76
CA MET A 25 -2.26 0.67 2.74
C MET A 25 -1.11 1.53 3.27
N LEU A 26 -0.90 2.74 2.73
CA LEU A 26 0.15 3.64 3.18
C LEU A 26 -0.36 4.57 4.28
N TYR A 27 0.34 4.59 5.41
CA TYR A 27 0.08 5.53 6.51
C TYR A 27 0.22 7.00 6.07
N GLY A 28 -0.47 7.91 6.78
CA GLY A 28 -0.31 9.34 6.57
C GLY A 28 0.95 9.91 7.22
N ASN A 29 1.19 11.20 7.00
CA ASN A 29 2.38 11.88 7.52
C ASN A 29 2.49 11.84 9.05
N THR A 30 1.37 11.77 9.76
CA THR A 30 1.31 11.90 11.24
C THR A 30 0.98 10.59 11.95
N ALA A 31 0.93 9.47 11.24
CA ALA A 31 0.61 8.17 11.82
C ALA A 31 1.53 7.83 13.00
N PHE A 32 0.93 7.42 14.12
CA PHE A 32 1.63 7.11 15.39
C PHE A 32 2.45 8.27 15.98
N SER A 33 2.21 9.50 15.54
CA SER A 33 2.82 10.68 16.15
C SER A 33 2.33 10.87 17.59
N LYS A 34 3.24 11.27 18.49
CA LYS A 34 2.90 11.45 19.92
C LYS A 34 1.98 12.65 20.17
N ASP A 35 2.03 13.64 19.29
CA ASP A 35 1.30 14.90 19.41
C ASP A 35 0.25 15.09 18.29
N ASN A 36 0.08 14.09 17.43
CA ASN A 36 -0.76 14.12 16.21
C ASN A 36 -0.42 15.27 15.24
N LYS A 37 0.78 15.84 15.32
CA LYS A 37 1.21 16.99 14.51
C LYS A 37 2.59 16.77 13.88
N SER A 38 3.52 16.24 14.66
CA SER A 38 4.87 15.93 14.22
C SER A 38 4.83 14.83 13.16
N MET A 39 5.48 15.06 12.03
CA MET A 39 5.54 14.08 10.95
C MET A 39 6.43 12.91 11.35
N THR A 40 5.92 11.69 11.21
CA THR A 40 6.65 10.43 11.43
C THR A 40 7.10 9.79 10.13
N MET A 41 6.48 10.19 9.01
CA MET A 41 6.84 9.74 7.67
C MET A 41 6.70 10.89 6.66
N GLU A 42 7.69 11.01 5.78
CA GLU A 42 7.72 12.03 4.73
C GLU A 42 8.13 11.40 3.39
N ALA A 43 7.43 11.79 2.32
CA ALA A 43 7.82 11.40 0.98
C ALA A 43 9.09 12.16 0.58
N LYS A 44 10.10 11.46 0.07
CA LYS A 44 11.31 12.10 -0.49
C LYS A 44 11.04 13.07 -1.64
N THR A 45 9.88 12.94 -2.28
CA THR A 45 9.40 13.82 -3.36
C THR A 45 8.68 15.06 -2.85
N GLY A 46 8.40 15.16 -1.53
CA GLY A 46 7.61 16.24 -0.93
C GLY A 46 6.10 16.09 -1.09
N VAL A 47 5.61 15.01 -1.69
CA VAL A 47 4.16 14.76 -1.80
C VAL A 47 3.55 14.52 -0.42
N ARG A 48 2.37 15.08 -0.17
CA ARG A 48 1.61 14.86 1.07
C ARG A 48 1.14 13.41 1.15
N LEU A 49 1.38 12.78 2.30
CA LEU A 49 0.88 11.44 2.62
C LEU A 49 -0.40 11.60 3.45
N TYR A 50 -1.54 11.41 2.78
CA TYR A 50 -2.85 11.45 3.45
C TYR A 50 -3.02 10.27 4.40
N GLU A 51 -3.70 10.50 5.53
CA GLU A 51 -4.10 9.43 6.45
C GLU A 51 -5.07 8.48 5.73
N THR A 52 -5.11 7.21 6.15
CA THR A 52 -5.90 6.18 5.45
C THR A 52 -7.39 6.53 5.34
N TYR A 53 -7.96 7.18 6.36
CA TYR A 53 -9.36 7.59 6.36
C TYR A 53 -9.66 8.80 5.46
N ASP A 54 -8.64 9.56 5.04
CA ASP A 54 -8.78 10.67 4.10
C ASP A 54 -8.64 10.22 2.64
N LYS A 55 -8.27 8.96 2.40
CA LYS A 55 -8.13 8.42 1.04
C LYS A 55 -9.51 8.05 0.49
N PRO A 56 -9.83 8.42 -0.77
CA PRO A 56 -11.16 8.18 -1.33
C PRO A 56 -11.48 6.71 -1.61
N GLY A 57 -10.48 5.82 -1.56
CA GLY A 57 -10.61 4.40 -1.82
C GLY A 57 -9.30 3.77 -2.29
N LEU A 58 -9.43 2.62 -2.97
CA LEU A 58 -8.29 1.92 -3.56
C LEU A 58 -7.66 2.75 -4.68
N SER A 59 -6.33 2.86 -4.66
CA SER A 59 -5.57 3.41 -5.78
C SER A 59 -5.59 2.46 -6.99
N ALA A 60 -5.24 2.97 -8.18
CA ALA A 60 -5.06 2.11 -9.36
C ALA A 60 -3.98 1.03 -9.14
N SER A 61 -2.92 1.36 -8.39
CA SER A 61 -1.86 0.41 -8.06
C SER A 61 -2.35 -0.66 -7.08
N ASP A 62 -3.18 -0.32 -6.09
CA ASP A 62 -3.81 -1.30 -5.19
C ASP A 62 -4.68 -2.29 -5.96
N VAL A 63 -5.54 -1.80 -6.86
CA VAL A 63 -6.39 -2.65 -7.71
C VAL A 63 -5.55 -3.60 -8.56
N LYS A 64 -4.47 -3.09 -9.17
CA LYS A 64 -3.54 -3.91 -9.97
C LYS A 64 -2.86 -4.99 -9.13
N ARG A 65 -2.38 -4.65 -7.93
CA ARG A 65 -1.75 -5.62 -7.01
C ARG A 65 -2.73 -6.71 -6.60
N VAL A 66 -3.96 -6.36 -6.22
CA VAL A 66 -5.01 -7.32 -5.84
C VAL A 66 -5.33 -8.25 -7.02
N ARG A 67 -5.53 -7.70 -8.22
CA ARG A 67 -5.79 -8.52 -9.43
C ARG A 67 -4.67 -9.52 -9.72
N LYS A 68 -3.41 -9.12 -9.55
CA LYS A 68 -2.24 -10.01 -9.68
C LYS A 68 -2.20 -11.08 -8.59
N MET A 69 -2.44 -10.72 -7.33
CA MET A 69 -2.42 -11.66 -6.19
C MET A 69 -3.50 -12.74 -6.30
N TYR A 70 -4.65 -12.40 -6.88
CA TYR A 70 -5.81 -13.29 -7.02
C TYR A 70 -6.05 -13.76 -8.46
N TRP A 71 -5.05 -13.67 -9.33
CA TRP A 71 -5.08 -14.17 -10.72
C TRP A 71 -6.29 -13.71 -11.55
N CYS A 72 -6.78 -12.49 -11.31
CA CYS A 72 -7.92 -11.96 -12.03
C CYS A 72 -7.59 -11.60 -13.50
N ASP A 73 -6.31 -11.33 -13.78
CA ASP A 73 -5.82 -10.94 -15.10
C ASP A 73 -5.30 -12.14 -15.92
N GLU A 74 -5.14 -13.31 -15.30
CA GLU A 74 -4.69 -14.52 -15.98
C GLU A 74 -5.87 -15.36 -16.50
N ALA A 75 -5.67 -16.00 -17.65
CA ALA A 75 -6.60 -16.93 -18.27
C ALA A 75 -6.82 -18.25 -17.45
N TRP A 76 -6.54 -18.26 -16.14
CA TRP A 76 -6.74 -19.41 -15.26
C TRP A 76 -8.21 -19.87 -15.18
N ARG A 77 -9.16 -18.98 -15.55
CA ARG A 77 -10.58 -19.33 -15.80
C ARG A 77 -10.86 -20.11 -17.10
N LYS A 78 -9.97 -20.13 -18.09
CA LYS A 78 -10.21 -20.85 -19.37
C LYS A 78 -9.93 -22.35 -19.29
N LYS A 79 -9.21 -22.83 -18.27
CA LYS A 79 -8.90 -24.25 -18.03
C LYS A 79 -9.87 -24.97 -17.09
N GLN A 80 -10.91 -24.30 -16.58
CA GLN A 80 -11.99 -24.90 -15.79
C GLN A 80 -13.35 -24.94 -16.51
N LYS A 81 -13.37 -24.82 -17.85
CA LYS A 81 -14.53 -25.30 -18.61
C LYS A 81 -14.45 -26.84 -18.68
N PRO A 82 -15.57 -27.55 -18.49
CA PRO A 82 -15.59 -29.02 -18.47
C PRO A 82 -15.05 -29.62 -19.77
#